data_AF-A0A935P5K7-F1
#
_entry.id   AF-A0A935P5K7-F1
#
_cell.length_a   1.000
_cell.length_b   1.000
_cell.length_c   1.000
_cell.angle_alpha   90.00
_cell.angle_beta   90.00
_cell.angle_gamma   90.00
#
_symmetry.space_group_name_H-M   'P 1'
#
loop_
_entity.id
_entity.type
_entity.pdbx_description
1 polymer ?
#
loop_
_entity_poly.entity_id
_entity_poly.type
_entity_poly.pdbx_seq_one_letter_code
_entity_poly.pdbx_strand_id
1 'polypeptide(L)'
;MGLAWTRRRAAQREITVLDPNWLTGAIYALVNSPRVRDQGGELRQDQLTELLNPARYPARWHELILSMMQEPALGLCLPIAGSNPLRYLLPDALPVKEPDYGVWPVNALRFRYQYWLPTGFIPRFIAQGHYNLTNPSVHGGVPGSCSAPRAAASWCVATLLPTASKSWSPARPASAPP
;
A
#
# COMPACT_ATOMS: atom_id res chain seq x y z
N MET A 1 -31.15 0.58 -29.59
CA MET A 1 -32.13 -0.26 -28.88
C MET A 1 -31.38 -0.99 -27.77
N GLY A 2 -31.69 -0.68 -26.50
CA GLY A 2 -31.31 -1.51 -25.33
C GLY A 2 -30.05 -1.15 -24.55
N LEU A 3 -30.17 -0.14 -23.66
CA LEU A 3 -29.30 0.08 -22.50
C LEU A 3 -29.51 -1.03 -21.45
N ALA A 4 -28.44 -1.65 -20.95
CA ALA A 4 -28.34 -2.32 -19.64
C ALA A 4 -26.86 -2.68 -19.46
N TRP A 5 -26.12 -2.26 -18.44
CA TRP A 5 -26.38 -2.54 -17.03
C TRP A 5 -25.75 -1.45 -16.15
N THR A 6 -26.59 -0.59 -15.59
CA THR A 6 -26.27 0.15 -14.37
C THR A 6 -26.52 -0.76 -13.18
N ARG A 7 -25.46 -1.23 -12.54
CA ARG A 7 -25.58 -1.85 -11.20
C ARG A 7 -24.34 -1.56 -10.36
N ARG A 8 -24.32 -0.41 -9.70
CA ARG A 8 -23.80 -0.34 -8.33
C ARG A 8 -24.77 0.44 -7.46
N ARG A 9 -25.19 -0.25 -6.41
CA ARG A 9 -26.21 0.14 -5.45
C ARG A 9 -25.80 1.44 -4.80
N ALA A 10 -26.67 2.44 -4.91
CA ALA A 10 -26.68 3.57 -4.01
C ALA A 10 -26.95 3.04 -2.59
N ALA A 11 -25.93 3.03 -1.74
CA ALA A 11 -26.13 3.00 -0.30
C ALA A 11 -26.30 4.45 0.14
N GLN A 12 -27.55 4.91 0.25
CA GLN A 12 -27.90 6.20 0.83
C GLN A 12 -27.49 6.22 2.31
N ARG A 13 -26.42 6.96 2.62
CA ARG A 13 -26.19 7.59 3.92
C ARG A 13 -25.66 8.97 3.60
N GLU A 14 -26.53 9.97 3.69
CA GLU A 14 -26.22 11.41 3.58
C GLU A 14 -24.87 11.74 2.93
N ILE A 15 -24.74 11.41 1.65
CA ILE A 15 -23.61 11.90 0.86
C ILE A 15 -23.99 13.35 0.60
N THR A 16 -23.65 14.23 1.54
CA THR A 16 -23.38 15.63 1.22
C THR A 16 -22.49 15.55 -0.01
N VAL A 17 -22.99 16.01 -1.16
CA VAL A 17 -22.28 15.92 -2.45
C VAL A 17 -20.89 16.49 -2.22
N LEU A 18 -19.91 15.58 -2.07
CA LEU A 18 -18.56 15.96 -1.70
C LEU A 18 -17.94 16.54 -2.96
N ASP A 19 -17.42 17.76 -2.88
CA ASP A 19 -16.74 18.37 -4.01
C ASP A 19 -15.52 17.50 -4.40
N PRO A 20 -15.48 16.94 -5.63
CA PRO A 20 -14.37 16.11 -6.07
C PRO A 20 -13.03 16.86 -6.01
N ASN A 21 -13.00 18.17 -6.23
CA ASN A 21 -11.78 18.97 -6.13
C ASN A 21 -11.28 19.07 -4.68
N TRP A 22 -12.20 19.12 -3.73
CA TRP A 22 -11.87 19.16 -2.31
C TRP A 22 -11.25 17.84 -1.85
N LEU A 23 -11.85 16.71 -2.21
CA LEU A 23 -11.36 15.37 -1.84
C LEU A 23 -10.02 15.06 -2.51
N THR A 24 -9.91 15.30 -3.82
CA THR A 24 -8.65 15.10 -4.53
C THR A 24 -7.55 15.98 -3.95
N GLY A 25 -7.85 17.23 -3.57
CA GLY A 25 -6.91 18.10 -2.87
C GLY A 25 -6.39 17.50 -1.56
N ALA A 26 -7.24 16.85 -0.76
CA ALA A 26 -6.82 16.17 0.45
C ALA A 26 -5.90 14.98 0.15
N ILE A 27 -6.29 14.15 -0.82
CA ILE A 27 -5.53 12.97 -1.24
C ILE A 27 -4.15 13.39 -1.75
N TYR A 28 -4.08 14.40 -2.61
CA TYR A 28 -2.81 14.92 -3.13
C TYR A 28 -1.91 15.47 -2.02
N ALA A 29 -2.48 16.15 -1.01
CA ALA A 29 -1.72 16.62 0.13
C ALA A 29 -1.09 15.46 0.94
N LEU A 30 -1.81 14.35 1.08
CA LEU A 30 -1.32 13.16 1.81
C LEU A 30 -0.28 12.38 1.01
N VAL A 31 -0.58 12.05 -0.26
CA VAL A 31 0.29 11.23 -1.11
C VAL A 31 1.61 11.94 -1.41
N ASN A 32 1.59 13.27 -1.61
CA ASN A 32 2.79 14.06 -1.89
C ASN A 32 3.44 14.64 -0.64
N SER A 33 2.97 14.29 0.56
CA SER A 33 3.58 14.77 1.81
C SER A 33 5.03 14.27 1.93
N PRO A 34 6.02 15.18 2.05
CA PRO A 34 7.41 14.77 2.28
C PRO A 34 7.54 13.89 3.52
N ARG A 35 6.82 14.22 4.60
CA ARG A 35 6.81 13.44 5.84
C ARG A 35 6.39 11.99 5.64
N VAL A 36 5.39 11.72 4.80
CA VAL A 36 4.91 10.35 4.54
C VAL A 36 5.93 9.59 3.70
N ARG A 37 6.55 10.25 2.71
CA ARG A 37 7.59 9.66 1.87
C ARG A 37 8.85 9.32 2.67
N ASP A 38 9.25 10.21 3.58
CA ASP A 38 10.38 9.99 4.49
C ASP A 38 10.12 8.84 5.49
N GLN A 39 8.84 8.59 5.80
CA GLN A 39 8.38 7.44 6.59
C GLN A 39 8.20 6.16 5.76
N GLY A 40 8.71 6.12 4.53
CA GLY A 40 8.62 4.95 3.66
C GLY A 40 7.21 4.64 3.18
N GLY A 41 6.35 5.66 3.08
CA GLY A 41 4.95 5.53 2.67
C GLY A 41 4.00 5.18 3.81
N GLU A 42 4.45 5.16 5.06
CA GLU A 42 3.60 4.95 6.22
C GLU A 42 2.91 6.26 6.65
N LEU A 43 1.59 6.21 6.78
CA LEU A 43 0.73 7.29 7.28
C LEU A 43 0.07 6.84 8.57
N ARG A 44 0.24 7.60 9.64
CA ARG A 44 -0.49 7.35 10.90
C ARG A 44 -1.74 8.22 10.99
N GLN A 45 -2.78 7.71 11.64
CA GLN A 45 -4.04 8.44 11.78
C GLN A 45 -3.89 9.75 12.58
N ASP A 46 -3.03 9.77 13.60
CA ASP A 46 -2.75 10.96 14.41
C ASP A 46 -2.11 12.10 13.60
N GLN A 47 -1.36 11.77 12.54
CA GLN A 47 -0.69 12.75 11.68
C GLN A 47 -1.63 13.52 10.75
N LEU A 48 -2.87 13.06 10.53
CA LEU A 48 -3.82 13.71 9.61
C LEU A 48 -4.07 15.17 9.97
N THR A 49 -4.12 15.49 11.26
CA THR A 49 -4.30 16.86 11.76
C THR A 49 -3.14 17.78 11.43
N GLU A 50 -1.93 17.24 11.33
CA GLU A 50 -0.73 18.01 10.97
C GLU A 50 -0.51 18.08 9.46
N LEU A 51 -0.89 17.03 8.73
CA LEU A 51 -0.66 16.92 7.29
C LEU A 51 -1.72 17.64 6.46
N LEU A 52 -2.95 17.75 6.98
CA LEU A 52 -4.05 18.43 6.30
C LEU A 52 -4.27 19.81 6.91
N ASN A 53 -4.52 20.81 6.06
CA ASN A 53 -4.86 22.16 6.52
C ASN A 53 -6.15 22.14 7.35
N PRO A 54 -6.13 22.48 8.66
CA PRO A 54 -7.29 22.35 9.54
C PRO A 54 -8.45 23.29 9.16
N ALA A 55 -8.17 24.42 8.51
CA ALA A 55 -9.20 25.35 8.03
C ALA A 55 -9.98 24.77 6.85
N ARG A 56 -9.32 23.96 6.00
CA ARG A 56 -9.94 23.35 4.81
C ARG A 56 -10.45 21.93 5.07
N TYR A 57 -9.76 21.20 5.95
CA TYR A 57 -9.95 19.79 6.26
C TYR A 57 -10.00 19.58 7.78
N PRO A 58 -11.09 19.99 8.46
CA PRO A 58 -11.22 19.81 9.90
C PRO A 58 -11.28 18.32 10.29
N ALA A 59 -10.88 18.00 11.52
CA ALA A 59 -10.68 16.64 12.03
C ALA A 59 -11.88 15.69 11.82
N ARG A 60 -13.11 16.23 11.90
CA ARG A 60 -14.34 15.46 11.64
C ARG A 60 -14.40 14.78 10.27
N TRP A 61 -13.66 15.27 9.28
CA TRP A 61 -13.66 14.72 7.93
C TRP A 61 -12.50 13.77 7.66
N HIS A 62 -11.52 13.65 8.56
CA HIS A 62 -10.34 12.81 8.33
C HIS A 62 -10.72 11.35 8.16
N GLU A 63 -11.67 10.86 8.95
CA GLU A 63 -12.19 9.49 8.83
C GLU A 63 -12.87 9.25 7.48
N LEU A 64 -13.67 10.21 7.00
CA LEU A 64 -14.29 10.11 5.68
C LEU A 64 -13.22 10.06 4.57
N ILE A 65 -12.23 10.95 4.60
CA ILE A 65 -11.14 10.98 3.62
C ILE A 65 -10.40 9.63 3.60
N LEU A 66 -10.04 9.11 4.77
CA LEU A 66 -9.41 7.81 4.91
C LEU A 66 -10.27 6.67 4.35
N SER A 67 -11.57 6.66 4.65
CA SER A 67 -12.49 5.63 4.16
C SER A 67 -12.58 5.63 2.63
N MET A 68 -12.56 6.81 2.01
CA MET A 68 -12.58 6.98 0.55
C MET A 68 -11.26 6.49 -0.07
N MET A 69 -10.12 6.82 0.54
CA MET A 69 -8.81 6.35 0.06
C MET A 69 -8.63 4.82 0.18
N GLN A 70 -9.35 4.20 1.12
CA GLN A 70 -9.36 2.75 1.34
C GLN A 70 -10.35 2.00 0.44
N GLU A 71 -11.10 2.70 -0.41
CA GLU A 71 -11.97 2.01 -1.36
C GLU A 71 -11.15 1.09 -2.27
N PRO A 72 -11.51 -0.20 -2.41
CA PRO A 72 -10.74 -1.14 -3.22
C PRO A 72 -10.61 -0.73 -4.70
N ALA A 73 -11.54 0.09 -5.20
CA ALA A 73 -11.46 0.63 -6.56
C ALA A 73 -10.38 1.72 -6.73
N LEU A 74 -10.01 2.41 -5.65
CA LEU A 74 -8.98 3.45 -5.62
C LEU A 74 -7.63 2.89 -5.15
N GLY A 75 -7.63 2.07 -4.08
CA GLY A 75 -6.44 1.36 -3.60
C GLY A 75 -5.29 2.28 -3.18
N LEU A 76 -5.59 3.49 -2.69
CA LEU A 76 -4.60 4.51 -2.38
C LEU A 76 -4.03 4.38 -0.96
N CYS A 77 -4.76 3.69 -0.08
CA CYS A 77 -4.46 3.59 1.34
C CYS A 77 -4.80 2.18 1.82
N LEU A 78 -3.83 1.47 2.40
CA LEU A 78 -3.97 0.10 2.86
C LEU A 78 -3.81 0.07 4.39
N PRO A 79 -4.78 -0.44 5.15
CA PRO A 79 -4.65 -0.53 6.60
C PRO A 79 -3.60 -1.58 7.00
N ILE A 80 -2.70 -1.23 7.93
CA ILE A 80 -1.73 -2.16 8.49
C ILE A 80 -2.36 -2.84 9.71
N ALA A 81 -2.68 -4.13 9.59
CA ALA A 81 -3.29 -4.92 10.65
C ALA A 81 -2.39 -4.97 11.92
N GLY A 82 -3.02 -4.90 13.09
CA GLY A 82 -2.32 -5.03 14.39
C GLY A 82 -1.53 -3.80 14.84
N SER A 83 -1.68 -2.66 14.16
CA SER A 83 -1.03 -1.40 14.55
C SER A 83 -1.84 -0.63 15.60
N ASN A 84 -1.18 -0.17 16.67
CA ASN A 84 -1.69 0.84 17.59
C ASN A 84 -0.59 1.89 17.82
N PRO A 85 -0.77 3.17 17.42
CA PRO A 85 -1.95 3.74 16.76
C PRO A 85 -2.19 3.14 15.36
N LEU A 86 -3.39 3.37 14.82
CA LEU A 86 -3.79 2.92 13.48
C LEU A 86 -2.84 3.50 12.41
N ARG A 87 -2.25 2.60 11.63
CA ARG A 87 -1.31 2.90 10.55
C ARG A 87 -1.86 2.46 9.21
N TYR A 88 -1.49 3.22 8.20
CA TYR A 88 -1.86 3.00 6.81
C TYR A 88 -0.62 3.05 5.93
N LEU A 89 -0.62 2.27 4.86
CA LEU A 89 0.40 2.26 3.83
C LEU A 89 -0.14 2.95 2.58
N LEU A 90 0.59 3.93 2.07
CA LEU A 90 0.30 4.60 0.80
C LEU A 90 1.25 4.02 -0.27
N PRO A 91 0.76 3.16 -1.18
CA PRO A 91 1.64 2.47 -2.14
C PRO A 91 2.38 3.41 -3.09
N ASP A 92 1.81 4.58 -3.36
CA ASP A 92 2.40 5.60 -4.24
C ASP A 92 3.46 6.47 -3.54
N ALA A 93 3.47 6.45 -2.20
CA ALA A 93 4.48 7.12 -1.38
C ALA A 93 5.66 6.21 -1.01
N LEU A 94 5.68 4.96 -1.50
CA LEU A 94 6.77 4.02 -1.27
C LEU A 94 8.09 4.54 -1.87
N PRO A 95 9.24 4.21 -1.24
CA PRO A 95 10.53 4.54 -1.81
C PRO A 95 10.75 3.78 -3.13
N VAL A 96 11.38 4.44 -4.09
CA VAL A 96 11.78 3.81 -5.37
C VAL A 96 12.89 2.79 -5.16
N LYS A 97 13.66 2.94 -4.08
CA LYS A 97 14.77 2.05 -3.75
C LYS A 97 14.24 0.67 -3.35
N GLU A 98 14.71 -0.35 -4.07
CA GLU A 98 14.47 -1.74 -3.72
C GLU A 98 15.05 -2.06 -2.33
N PRO A 99 14.28 -2.70 -1.43
CA PRO A 99 14.80 -3.13 -0.14
C PRO A 99 15.77 -4.31 -0.33
N ASP A 100 16.67 -4.48 0.64
CA ASP A 100 17.66 -5.55 0.59
C ASP A 100 17.01 -6.90 0.95
N TYR A 101 16.86 -7.78 -0.04
CA TYR A 101 16.33 -9.12 0.12
C TYR A 101 17.42 -10.20 0.33
N GLY A 102 18.70 -9.80 0.43
CA GLY A 102 19.82 -10.72 0.49
C GLY A 102 20.00 -11.53 -0.79
N VAL A 103 20.67 -12.68 -0.67
CA VAL A 103 20.97 -13.56 -1.81
C VAL A 103 19.85 -14.58 -2.00
N TRP A 104 19.20 -14.54 -3.17
CA TRP A 104 18.21 -15.54 -3.56
C TRP A 104 18.86 -16.93 -3.77
N PRO A 105 18.19 -18.02 -3.37
CA PRO A 105 18.71 -19.37 -3.61
C PRO A 105 18.83 -19.66 -5.10
N VAL A 106 19.82 -20.49 -5.47
CA VAL A 106 20.18 -20.80 -6.88
C VAL A 106 19.00 -21.36 -7.67
N ASN A 107 18.17 -22.15 -6.99
CA ASN A 107 17.00 -22.87 -7.47
C ASN A 107 15.68 -22.09 -7.23
N ALA A 108 15.75 -20.78 -7.00
CA ALA A 108 14.57 -19.92 -6.97
C ALA A 108 13.87 -19.88 -8.32
N LEU A 109 12.54 -19.94 -8.30
CA LEU A 109 11.71 -19.78 -9.49
C LEU A 109 11.77 -18.32 -9.96
N ARG A 110 12.26 -18.10 -11.18
CA ARG A 110 12.41 -16.77 -11.78
C ARG A 110 11.29 -16.51 -12.78
N PHE A 111 10.45 -15.53 -12.49
CA PHE A 111 9.44 -15.04 -13.43
C PHE A 111 9.86 -13.69 -14.00
N ARG A 112 9.76 -13.54 -15.32
CA ARG A 112 9.97 -12.27 -16.01
C ARG A 112 8.76 -11.95 -16.85
N TYR A 113 8.18 -10.78 -16.59
CA TYR A 113 7.11 -10.22 -17.40
C TYR A 113 7.70 -9.11 -18.26
N GLN A 114 7.54 -9.19 -19.58
CA GLN A 114 7.94 -8.15 -20.51
C GLN A 114 6.68 -7.46 -21.04
N TYR A 115 6.44 -6.24 -20.61
CA TYR A 115 5.31 -5.42 -21.03
C TYR A 115 5.63 -3.95 -20.78
N TRP A 116 4.89 -3.06 -21.43
CA TRP A 116 4.92 -1.64 -21.10
C TRP A 116 4.19 -1.44 -19.76
N LEU A 117 4.90 -0.93 -18.74
CA LEU A 117 4.36 -0.72 -17.41
C LEU A 117 3.67 0.65 -17.34
N PRO A 118 2.32 0.72 -17.18
CA PRO A 118 1.66 2.00 -16.97
C PRO A 118 2.05 2.61 -15.61
N THR A 119 2.03 3.93 -15.52
CA THR A 119 2.19 4.63 -14.23
C THR A 119 1.14 4.15 -13.23
N GLY A 120 1.55 3.89 -11.99
CA GLY A 120 0.65 3.41 -10.94
C GLY A 120 0.31 1.92 -11.01
N PHE A 121 0.90 1.15 -11.93
CA PHE A 121 0.69 -0.31 -12.00
C PHE A 121 1.14 -1.00 -10.71
N ILE A 122 2.36 -0.71 -10.22
CA ILE A 122 2.92 -1.31 -9.01
C ILE A 122 2.08 -0.96 -7.76
N PRO A 123 1.72 0.31 -7.50
CA PRO A 123 0.77 0.68 -6.45
C PRO A 123 -0.52 -0.13 -6.46
N ARG A 124 -1.17 -0.25 -7.63
CA ARG A 124 -2.42 -1.02 -7.77
C ARG A 124 -2.22 -2.51 -7.57
N PHE A 125 -1.10 -3.05 -8.08
CA PHE A 125 -0.75 -4.45 -7.89
C PHE A 125 -0.59 -4.78 -6.40
N ILE A 126 0.11 -3.92 -5.65
CA ILE A 126 0.28 -4.05 -4.20
C ILE A 126 -1.08 -3.99 -3.49
N ALA A 127 -1.91 -3.00 -3.83
CA ALA A 127 -3.24 -2.85 -3.22
C ALA A 127 -4.14 -4.06 -3.47
N GLN A 128 -4.23 -4.52 -4.72
CA GLN A 128 -5.03 -5.70 -5.07
C GLN A 128 -4.51 -6.97 -4.39
N GLY A 129 -3.18 -7.14 -4.34
CA GLY A 129 -2.53 -8.23 -3.61
C GLY A 129 -2.90 -8.22 -2.13
N HIS A 130 -2.84 -7.06 -1.48
CA HIS A 130 -3.21 -6.89 -0.08
C HIS A 130 -4.67 -7.31 0.19
N TYR A 131 -5.63 -6.89 -0.64
CA TYR A 131 -7.03 -7.29 -0.48
C TYR A 131 -7.23 -8.80 -0.65
N ASN A 132 -6.58 -9.41 -1.64
CA ASN A 132 -6.69 -10.85 -1.89
C ASN A 132 -6.10 -11.70 -0.76
N LEU A 133 -5.00 -11.23 -0.14
CA LEU A 133 -4.36 -11.90 0.99
C LEU A 133 -5.14 -11.74 2.29
N THR A 134 -5.74 -10.57 2.51
CA THR A 134 -6.45 -10.23 3.76
C THR A 134 -7.89 -10.72 3.75
N ASN A 135 -8.53 -10.76 2.58
CA ASN A 135 -9.90 -11.22 2.39
C ASN A 135 -9.92 -12.37 1.36
N PRO A 136 -9.46 -13.58 1.75
CA PRO A 136 -9.53 -14.73 0.86
C PRO A 136 -11.00 -14.99 0.55
N SER A 137 -11.40 -14.67 -0.68
CA SER A 137 -12.72 -15.02 -1.17
C SER A 137 -12.80 -16.54 -1.17
N VAL A 138 -13.57 -17.11 -0.26
CA VAL A 138 -13.90 -18.55 -0.20
C VAL A 138 -14.78 -18.93 -1.40
N HIS A 139 -14.28 -18.77 -2.62
CA HIS A 139 -14.96 -19.12 -3.85
C HIS A 139 -13.99 -19.88 -4.73
N GLY A 140 -13.97 -21.20 -4.53
CA GLY A 140 -13.14 -22.14 -5.28
C GLY A 140 -12.65 -23.26 -4.37
N GLY A 141 -13.53 -24.21 -4.08
CA GLY A 141 -13.11 -25.48 -3.55
C GLY A 141 -12.16 -26.15 -4.54
N VAL A 142 -10.87 -26.08 -4.23
CA VAL A 142 -9.94 -27.19 -4.50
C VAL A 142 -9.37 -27.55 -3.14
N PRO A 143 -9.62 -28.76 -2.60
CA PRO A 143 -8.96 -29.21 -1.40
C PRO A 143 -7.52 -29.57 -1.75
N GLY A 144 -6.69 -28.53 -1.90
CA GLY A 144 -5.23 -28.62 -1.90
C GLY A 144 -4.75 -27.82 -0.71
N SER A 145 -4.64 -28.49 0.43
CA SER A 145 -4.23 -27.93 1.71
C SER A 145 -2.90 -27.17 1.60
N CYS A 146 -2.96 -25.85 1.65
CA CYS A 146 -1.87 -25.05 2.23
C CYS A 146 -2.38 -24.51 3.57
N SER A 147 -2.28 -25.35 4.60
CA SER A 147 -2.35 -24.87 5.99
C SER A 147 -1.07 -24.10 6.29
N ALA A 148 -0.99 -22.84 5.85
CA ALA A 148 -0.02 -21.92 6.42
C ALA A 148 -0.58 -21.45 7.78
N PRO A 149 0.16 -21.62 8.89
CA PRO A 149 -0.33 -21.23 10.20
C PRO A 149 -0.61 -19.73 10.24
N ARG A 150 -1.77 -19.38 10.85
CA ARG A 150 -2.31 -18.02 11.09
C ARG A 150 -1.33 -17.03 11.76
N ALA A 151 -0.11 -17.44 12.08
CA ALA A 151 0.94 -16.61 12.69
C ALA A 151 1.79 -15.81 11.67
N ALA A 152 1.76 -16.13 10.37
CA ALA A 152 2.64 -15.50 9.38
C ALA A 152 2.18 -14.11 8.89
N ALA A 153 0.91 -13.73 9.08
CA ALA A 153 0.40 -12.43 8.64
C ALA A 153 0.98 -11.25 9.46
N SER A 154 1.54 -11.51 10.64
CA SER A 154 2.20 -10.49 11.47
C SER A 154 3.65 -10.20 11.05
N TRP A 155 4.23 -10.99 10.15
CA TRP A 155 5.67 -10.90 9.83
C TRP A 155 5.97 -10.17 8.51
N CYS A 156 5.00 -9.94 7.64
CA CYS A 156 5.25 -9.27 6.36
C CYS A 156 5.46 -7.75 6.46
N VAL A 157 5.04 -7.10 7.55
CA VAL A 157 5.24 -5.64 7.72
C VAL A 157 6.45 -5.30 8.60
N ALA A 158 6.89 -6.22 9.45
CA ALA A 158 7.98 -5.97 10.41
C ALA A 158 9.39 -5.92 9.77
N THR A 159 9.54 -6.37 8.52
CA THR A 159 10.85 -6.42 7.83
C THR A 159 11.17 -5.15 7.01
N LEU A 160 10.37 -4.07 7.13
CA LEU A 160 10.55 -2.84 6.36
C LEU A 160 11.27 -1.69 7.10
N LEU A 161 11.68 -1.87 8.37
CA LEU A 161 12.54 -0.90 9.05
C LEU A 161 13.93 -1.50 9.32
N PRO A 162 14.99 -1.09 8.59
CA PRO A 162 16.35 -1.43 8.98
C PRO A 162 16.76 -0.57 10.17
N THR A 163 16.99 -1.21 11.31
CA THR A 163 17.83 -0.67 12.38
C THR A 163 19.23 -0.48 11.84
N ALA A 164 19.64 0.78 11.75
CA ALA A 164 21.00 1.15 11.41
C ALA A 164 21.97 0.63 12.48
N SER A 165 22.96 -0.18 12.07
CA SER A 165 24.27 -0.14 12.73
C SER A 165 25.39 -0.42 11.74
N LYS A 166 26.35 0.50 11.75
CA LYS A 166 27.57 0.57 10.96
C LYS A 166 28.45 -0.66 11.18
N SER A 167 29.04 -1.19 10.11
CA SER A 167 30.51 -1.21 9.99
C SER A 167 30.94 -1.39 8.53
N TRP A 168 31.86 -0.53 8.14
CA TRP A 168 32.48 -0.41 6.83
C TRP A 168 33.80 -1.18 6.86
N SER A 169 34.15 -1.93 5.80
CA SER A 169 35.53 -2.19 5.36
C SER A 169 35.57 -2.63 3.89
N PRO A 170 36.44 -2.06 3.04
CA PRO A 170 36.51 -2.39 1.63
C PRO A 170 37.66 -3.37 1.34
N ALA A 171 37.39 -4.46 0.62
CA ALA A 171 38.44 -5.28 0.01
C ALA A 171 38.34 -5.17 -1.52
N ARG A 172 39.47 -4.76 -2.11
CA ARG A 172 39.71 -4.46 -3.53
C ARG A 172 40.20 -5.74 -4.27
N PRO A 173 40.58 -5.67 -5.56
CA PRO A 173 39.81 -6.20 -6.69
C PRO A 173 40.35 -7.53 -7.28
N ALA A 174 39.59 -8.01 -8.27
CA ALA A 174 39.69 -9.24 -9.04
C ALA A 174 41.09 -9.60 -9.62
N SER A 175 41.43 -10.88 -9.51
CA SER A 175 42.41 -11.58 -10.35
C SER A 175 41.72 -12.13 -11.61
N ALA A 176 42.25 -11.79 -12.79
CA ALA A 176 41.87 -12.36 -14.08
C ALA A 176 42.50 -13.76 -14.30
N PRO A 177 41.87 -14.68 -15.06
CA PRO A 177 42.49 -15.93 -15.48
C PRO A 177 42.98 -15.86 -16.95
N PRO A 178 43.74 -16.88 -17.42
CA PRO A 178 44.91 -16.73 -18.30
C PRO A 178 44.63 -16.55 -19.79
#